data_AF-A0A6P0XR88-F1
#
_entry.id   AF-A0A6P0XR88-F1
#
_cell.length_a   1.000
_cell.length_b   1.000
_cell.length_c   1.000
_cell.angle_alpha   90.00
_cell.angle_beta   90.00
_cell.angle_gamma   90.00
#
_symmetry.space_group_name_H-M   'P 1'
#
loop_
_entity.id
_entity.type
_entity.pdbx_description
1 polymer ?
#
loop_
_entity_poly.entity_id
_entity_poly.type
_entity_poly.pdbx_seq_one_letter_code
_entity_poly.pdbx_strand_id
1 'polypeptide(L)'
;LEIFFVTHDPTTLNRQGNDVGTQYRSIIMCHSQEQKDIAQEVISTLDNNGTFNNPIVTEVVDLKEYYRAEEYHQNYFNKNPNQPYCVFSIPPKLQKLKKYFPDKVSA
;
A
#
# COMPACT_ATOMS: atom_id res chain seq x y z
N LEU A 1 -0.16 5.87 -7.73
CA LEU A 1 0.01 4.40 -7.63
C LEU A 1 1.45 3.99 -7.34
N GLU A 2 2.46 4.70 -7.84
CA GLU A 2 3.88 4.39 -7.58
C GLU A 2 4.23 4.29 -6.09
N ILE A 3 3.85 5.29 -5.29
CA ILE A 3 4.04 5.27 -3.82
C ILE A 3 3.40 4.02 -3.19
N PHE A 4 2.21 3.63 -3.65
CA PHE A 4 1.52 2.45 -3.15
C PHE A 4 2.37 1.19 -3.38
N PHE A 5 2.82 0.94 -4.60
CA PHE A 5 3.64 -0.24 -4.93
C PHE A 5 5.05 -0.22 -4.32
N VAL A 6 5.60 0.95 -3.99
CA VAL A 6 6.92 1.06 -3.33
C VAL A 6 6.86 0.76 -1.83
N THR A 7 5.73 1.04 -1.17
CA THR A 7 5.63 1.07 0.31
C THR A 7 5.11 -0.22 0.96
N HIS A 8 4.68 -1.20 0.16
CA HIS A 8 4.28 -2.53 0.63
C HIS A 8 4.73 -3.59 -0.38
N ASP A 9 4.71 -4.87 0.01
CA ASP A 9 4.90 -6.00 -0.91
C ASP A 9 3.57 -6.38 -1.58
N PRO A 10 3.38 -6.12 -2.90
CA PRO A 10 2.13 -6.41 -3.61
C PRO A 10 2.05 -7.86 -4.12
N THR A 11 3.05 -8.70 -3.84
CA THR A 11 3.16 -10.07 -4.37
C THR A 11 2.75 -11.15 -3.37
N THR A 12 2.44 -10.75 -2.14
CA THR A 12 2.07 -11.66 -1.06
C THR A 12 0.56 -11.70 -0.84
N LEU A 13 -0.05 -12.84 -1.14
CA LEU A 13 -1.50 -13.03 -0.99
C LEU A 13 -1.89 -13.00 0.50
N ASN A 14 -2.82 -12.11 0.86
CA ASN A 14 -3.39 -12.00 2.21
C ASN A 14 -2.32 -11.84 3.31
N ARG A 15 -1.25 -11.09 3.04
CA ARG A 15 -0.15 -10.87 3.98
C ARG A 15 0.56 -9.54 3.73
N GLN A 16 1.11 -8.95 4.77
CA GLN A 16 2.15 -7.93 4.67
C GLN A 16 3.18 -8.10 5.78
N GLY A 17 4.36 -8.63 5.44
CA GLY A 17 5.37 -8.99 6.44
C GLY A 17 4.82 -10.00 7.45
N ASN A 18 4.78 -9.61 8.74
CA ASN A 18 4.28 -10.44 9.84
C ASN A 18 2.75 -10.42 10.00
N ASP A 19 2.06 -9.51 9.30
CA ASP A 19 0.61 -9.39 9.38
C ASP A 19 -0.05 -10.33 8.38
N VAL A 20 -0.78 -11.35 8.85
CA VAL A 20 -1.36 -12.43 8.04
C VAL A 20 -2.88 -12.46 8.18
N GLY A 21 -3.57 -12.49 7.05
CA GLY A 21 -5.03 -12.52 6.98
C GLY A 21 -5.57 -11.69 5.81
N THR A 22 -6.82 -11.95 5.41
CA THR A 22 -7.47 -11.27 4.28
C THR A 22 -7.62 -9.76 4.49
N GLN A 23 -7.62 -9.30 5.75
CA GLN A 23 -7.61 -7.89 6.13
C GLN A 23 -6.31 -7.15 5.77
N TYR A 24 -5.23 -7.86 5.44
CA TYR A 24 -3.93 -7.30 5.06
C TYR A 24 -3.60 -7.48 3.58
N ARG A 25 -4.56 -7.92 2.76
CA ARG A 25 -4.37 -8.10 1.32
C ARG A 25 -4.14 -6.77 0.60
N SER A 26 -3.34 -6.81 -0.46
CA SER A 26 -3.16 -5.67 -1.36
C SER A 26 -4.41 -5.47 -2.23
N ILE A 27 -4.97 -4.26 -2.22
CA ILE A 27 -6.21 -3.93 -2.94
C ILE A 27 -6.24 -2.46 -3.34
N ILE A 28 -6.78 -2.18 -4.53
CA ILE A 28 -7.13 -0.86 -5.04
C ILE A 28 -8.65 -0.85 -5.28
N MET A 29 -9.35 0.02 -4.55
CA MET A 29 -10.80 0.22 -4.68
C MET A 29 -11.06 1.49 -5.47
N CYS A 30 -11.67 1.36 -6.65
CA CYS A 30 -11.84 2.42 -7.63
C CYS A 30 -13.26 3.01 -7.60
N HIS A 31 -13.37 4.31 -7.83
CA HIS A 31 -14.65 5.04 -7.96
C HIS A 31 -15.14 5.17 -9.40
N SER A 32 -14.29 4.87 -10.39
CA SER A 32 -14.59 5.01 -11.81
C SER A 32 -13.86 3.95 -12.64
N GLN A 33 -14.34 3.76 -13.87
CA GLN A 33 -13.66 2.88 -14.84
C GLN A 33 -12.25 3.39 -15.17
N GLU A 34 -12.08 4.71 -15.33
CA GLU A 34 -10.77 5.32 -15.58
C GLU A 34 -9.74 4.96 -14.50
N GLN A 35 -10.15 4.99 -13.21
CA GLN A 35 -9.25 4.59 -12.12
C GLN A 35 -8.86 3.10 -12.20
N LYS A 36 -9.78 2.23 -12.63
CA LYS A 36 -9.48 0.80 -12.83
C LYS A 36 -8.51 0.60 -13.97
N ASP A 37 -8.73 1.26 -15.10
CA ASP A 37 -7.90 1.14 -16.29
C ASP A 37 -6.46 1.58 -15.97
N ILE A 38 -6.30 2.71 -15.29
CA ILE A 38 -5.00 3.19 -14.81
C ILE A 38 -4.35 2.19 -13.84
N ALA A 39 -5.11 1.63 -12.89
CA ALA A 39 -4.57 0.66 -11.93
C ALA A 39 -4.08 -0.62 -12.62
N GLN A 40 -4.86 -1.14 -13.57
CA GLN A 40 -4.51 -2.31 -14.36
C GLN A 40 -3.31 -2.06 -15.28
N GLU A 41 -3.25 -0.90 -15.92
CA GLU A 41 -2.11 -0.50 -16.77
C GLU A 41 -0.81 -0.44 -15.96
N VAL A 42 -0.85 0.15 -14.77
CA VAL A 42 0.33 0.22 -13.88
C VAL A 42 0.76 -1.17 -13.43
N ILE A 43 -0.17 -2.04 -13.03
CA ILE A 43 0.15 -3.43 -12.65
C ILE A 43 0.81 -4.17 -13.81
N SER A 44 0.18 -4.13 -15.00
CA SER A 44 0.70 -4.77 -16.21
C SER A 44 2.11 -4.26 -16.56
N THR A 45 2.32 -2.95 -16.48
CA THR A 45 3.64 -2.34 -16.71
C THR A 45 4.69 -2.86 -15.72
N LEU A 46 4.34 -2.94 -14.43
CA LEU A 46 5.28 -3.40 -13.40
C LEU A 46 5.64 -4.89 -13.54
N ASP A 47 4.65 -5.73 -13.86
CA ASP A 47 4.85 -7.16 -14.11
C ASP A 47 5.70 -7.39 -15.38
N ASN A 48 5.39 -6.69 -16.48
CA ASN A 48 6.14 -6.79 -17.73
C ASN A 48 7.60 -6.33 -17.59
N ASN A 49 7.85 -5.35 -16.73
CA ASN A 49 9.20 -4.87 -16.42
C ASN A 49 9.95 -5.79 -15.45
N GLY A 50 9.31 -6.84 -14.90
CA GLY A 50 9.93 -7.70 -13.88
C GLY A 50 10.31 -6.93 -12.62
N THR A 51 9.54 -5.90 -12.27
CA THR A 51 9.86 -5.00 -11.14
C THR A 51 9.88 -5.74 -9.81
N PHE A 52 9.05 -6.78 -9.70
CA PHE A 52 8.99 -7.68 -8.55
C PHE A 52 9.39 -9.10 -8.98
N ASN A 53 9.99 -9.84 -8.05
CA ASN A 53 10.41 -11.23 -8.30
C ASN A 53 9.24 -12.19 -8.52
N ASN A 54 8.05 -11.82 -8.04
CA ASN A 54 6.83 -12.59 -8.13
C ASN A 54 5.73 -11.72 -8.77
N PRO A 55 4.71 -12.33 -9.40
CA PRO A 55 3.58 -11.60 -9.95
C PRO A 55 2.85 -10.76 -8.90
N ILE A 56 2.35 -9.59 -9.31
CA ILE A 56 1.50 -8.76 -8.46
C ILE A 56 0.15 -9.46 -8.24
N VAL A 57 -0.28 -9.54 -6.97
CA VAL A 57 -1.59 -10.12 -6.56
C VAL A 57 -2.58 -9.07 -6.05
N THR A 58 -2.30 -7.78 -6.30
CA THR A 58 -3.17 -6.66 -5.93
C THR A 58 -4.53 -6.76 -6.61
N GLU A 59 -5.60 -6.77 -5.81
CA GLU A 59 -6.99 -6.72 -6.32
C GLU A 59 -7.30 -5.32 -6.88
N VAL A 60 -8.00 -5.25 -8.01
CA VAL A 60 -8.57 -3.99 -8.56
C VAL A 60 -10.08 -4.15 -8.67
N VAL A 61 -10.83 -3.44 -7.82
CA VAL A 61 -12.29 -3.63 -7.68
C VAL A 61 -13.03 -2.30 -7.60
N ASP A 62 -14.34 -2.32 -7.83
CA ASP A 62 -15.20 -1.17 -7.49
C ASP A 62 -15.24 -0.97 -5.98
N LEU A 63 -15.14 0.28 -5.54
CA LEU A 63 -15.49 0.64 -4.17
C LEU A 63 -17.00 0.45 -3.98
N LYS A 64 -17.38 -0.57 -3.21
CA LYS A 64 -18.78 -0.81 -2.84
C LYS A 64 -19.15 -0.07 -1.56
N GLU A 65 -18.43 -0.35 -0.49
CA GLU A 65 -18.69 0.18 0.84
C GLU A 65 -17.37 0.50 1.54
N TYR A 66 -17.40 1.53 2.38
CA TYR A 66 -16.27 1.91 3.22
C TYR A 66 -16.77 2.23 4.63
N TYR A 67 -16.26 1.48 5.61
CA TYR A 67 -16.53 1.72 7.02
C TYR A 67 -15.32 2.38 7.65
N ARG A 68 -15.50 3.61 8.12
CA ARG A 68 -14.44 4.33 8.83
C ARG A 68 -14.13 3.60 10.14
N ALA A 69 -12.85 3.27 10.34
CA ALA A 69 -12.36 2.70 11.58
C ALA A 69 -12.55 3.66 12.78
N GLU A 70 -12.54 3.11 13.98
CA GLU A 70 -12.74 3.84 15.23
C GLU A 70 -11.73 4.99 15.43
N GLU A 71 -12.11 5.98 16.24
CA GLU A 71 -11.30 7.20 16.44
C GLU A 71 -9.87 6.96 16.93
N TYR A 72 -9.65 5.89 17.71
CA TYR A 72 -8.33 5.56 18.21
C TYR A 72 -7.38 5.07 17.11
N HIS A 73 -7.90 4.54 16.00
CA HIS A 73 -7.09 4.15 14.83
C HIS A 73 -6.71 5.33 13.93
N GLN A 74 -7.41 6.45 14.04
CA GLN A 74 -7.16 7.62 13.20
C GLN A 74 -5.86 8.32 13.62
N ASN A 75 -4.98 8.63 12.66
CA ASN A 75 -3.64 9.19 12.92
C ASN A 75 -2.81 8.37 13.93
N TYR A 76 -2.98 7.04 13.94
CA TYR A 76 -2.39 6.16 14.97
C TYR A 76 -0.88 6.33 15.14
N PHE A 77 -0.12 6.37 14.04
CA PHE A 77 1.34 6.53 14.11
C PHE A 77 1.76 7.85 14.75
N ASN A 78 1.12 8.97 14.37
CA ASN A 78 1.43 10.29 14.93
C ASN A 78 1.07 10.39 16.42
N LYS A 79 -0.01 9.73 16.83
CA LYS A 79 -0.44 9.66 18.23
C LYS A 79 0.43 8.70 19.06
N ASN A 80 1.02 7.70 18.42
CA ASN A 80 1.74 6.61 19.08
C ASN A 80 3.09 6.28 18.40
N PRO A 81 4.00 7.25 18.23
CA PRO A 81 5.21 7.06 17.42
C PRO A 81 6.17 6.02 18.00
N ASN A 82 6.12 5.83 19.32
CA ASN A 82 6.99 4.91 20.06
C ASN A 82 6.41 3.50 20.21
N GLN A 83 5.24 3.20 19.63
CA GLN A 83 4.69 1.84 19.68
C GLN A 83 5.65 0.88 18.96
N PRO A 84 6.02 -0.27 19.57
CA PRO A 84 7.02 -1.17 19.00
C PRO A 84 6.71 -1.59 17.56
N TYR A 85 5.43 -1.87 17.27
CA TYR A 85 4.98 -2.19 15.92
C TYR A 85 5.23 -1.05 14.92
N CYS A 86 4.98 0.20 15.33
CA CYS A 86 5.21 1.37 14.48
C CYS A 86 6.70 1.59 14.21
N VAL A 87 7.53 1.51 15.24
CA VAL A 87 8.99 1.65 15.15
C VAL A 87 9.60 0.61 14.21
N PHE A 88 9.05 -0.61 14.21
CA PHE A 88 9.49 -1.66 13.31
C PHE A 88 8.99 -1.47 11.86
N SER A 89 7.70 -1.20 11.68
CA SER A 89 7.03 -1.31 10.38
C SER A 89 7.03 -0.04 9.53
N ILE A 90 7.12 1.15 10.15
CA ILE A 90 6.95 2.44 9.45
C ILE A 90 8.27 3.03 8.91
N PRO A 91 9.38 3.07 9.66
CA PRO A 91 10.62 3.69 9.18
C PRO A 91 11.14 3.15 7.85
N PRO A 92 11.12 1.83 7.56
CA PRO A 92 11.53 1.32 6.26
C PRO A 92 10.69 1.89 5.11
N LYS A 93 9.39 2.10 5.32
CA LYS A 93 8.47 2.69 4.33
C LYS A 93 8.78 4.17 4.10
N LEU A 94 9.03 4.92 5.18
CA LEU A 94 9.42 6.33 5.10
C LEU A 94 10.77 6.52 4.41
N GLN A 95 11.73 5.63 4.65
CA GLN A 95 13.03 5.68 3.96
C GLN A 95 12.88 5.47 2.45
N LYS A 96 12.06 4.49 2.02
CA LYS A 96 11.74 4.31 0.60
C LYS A 96 11.06 5.55 0.01
N LEU A 97 10.09 6.14 0.71
CA LEU A 97 9.44 7.37 0.27
C LEU A 97 10.42 8.52 0.09
N LYS A 98 11.29 8.78 1.08
CA LYS A 98 12.31 9.83 1.00
C LYS A 98 13.32 9.58 -0.13
N LYS A 99 13.65 8.32 -0.39
CA LYS A 99 14.60 7.92 -1.44
C LYS A 99 14.03 8.10 -2.84
N TYR A 100 12.80 7.64 -3.08
CA TYR A 100 12.21 7.58 -4.42
C TYR A 100 11.31 8.78 -4.75
N PHE A 101 10.81 9.48 -3.73
CA PHE A 101 9.87 10.59 -3.88
C PHE A 101 10.22 11.78 -2.97
N PRO A 102 11.44 12.34 -3.05
CA PRO A 102 11.88 13.42 -2.17
C PRO A 102 10.93 14.63 -2.20
N ASP A 103 10.39 14.98 -3.36
CA ASP A 103 9.48 16.13 -3.53
C ASP A 103 8.06 15.88 -2.97
N LYS A 104 7.74 14.64 -2.60
CA LYS A 104 6.45 14.25 -2.01
C LYS A 104 6.51 14.10 -0.49
N VAL A 105 7.69 14.28 0.10
CA VAL A 105 7.89 14.26 1.55
C VAL A 105 8.22 15.67 1.98
N SER A 106 7.25 16.38 2.56
CA SER A 106 7.52 17.67 3.21
C SER A 106 8.44 17.43 4.43
N ALA A 107 9.41 18.35 4.60
CA ALA A 107 10.38 18.35 5.69
C ALA A 107 9.72 18.33 7.07
#